data_AF-A0A950DJG7-F1
#
_entry.id   AF-A0A950DJG7-F1
#
_cell.length_a   1.000
_cell.length_b   1.000
_cell.length_c   1.000
_cell.angle_alpha   90.00
_cell.angle_beta   90.00
_cell.angle_gamma   90.00
#
_symmetry.space_group_name_H-M   'P 1'
#
loop_
_entity.id
_entity.type
_entity.pdbx_description
1 polymer ?
#
loop_
_entity_poly.entity_id
_entity_poly.type
_entity_poly.pdbx_seq_one_letter_code
_entity_poly.pdbx_strand_id
1 'polypeptide(L)'
;MLQAEYVKGSQWEIATVSPPDQRRETYDELDGRAAWFYEAVTNDPALMSTTPGKDQIYLGAYKDADGAWLDGAQNYILRVPANAPAATFWSVTIYDVSTRALIANKQQIADKSSRMDLIKNVDGSVDIYFGTEAPKGMEANWIPTVRGKAWFAYFRFYSPTKPYFDRSWVLPNIEKARR
;
A
#
# COMPACT_ATOMS: atom_id res chain seq x y z
N MET A 1 4.69 22.42 -4.30
CA MET A 1 3.90 21.34 -3.68
C MET A 1 4.37 20.03 -4.30
N LEU A 2 5.09 19.20 -3.54
CA LEU A 2 5.22 17.79 -3.93
C LEU A 2 3.84 17.19 -3.69
N GLN A 3 3.09 17.02 -4.78
CA GLN A 3 1.77 16.41 -4.75
C GLN A 3 1.97 14.95 -4.34
N ALA A 4 1.20 14.46 -3.36
CA ALA A 4 1.23 13.04 -2.96
C ALA A 4 0.80 12.09 -4.09
N GLU A 5 0.50 12.61 -5.28
CA GLU A 5 0.07 11.85 -6.44
C GLU A 5 1.17 10.88 -6.92
N TYR A 6 0.83 9.59 -6.97
CA TYR A 6 1.70 8.56 -7.53
C TYR A 6 1.72 8.62 -9.07
N VAL A 7 0.54 8.43 -9.68
CA VAL A 7 0.26 8.58 -11.12
C VAL A 7 -1.19 9.07 -11.32
N LYS A 8 -1.46 9.75 -12.43
CA LYS A 8 -2.79 10.29 -12.75
C LYS A 8 -3.88 9.22 -12.71
N GLY A 9 -4.93 9.47 -11.93
CA GLY A 9 -6.09 8.57 -11.78
C GLY A 9 -5.88 7.43 -10.79
N SER A 10 -4.72 7.35 -10.13
CA SER A 10 -4.50 6.40 -9.06
C SER A 10 -5.15 6.86 -7.76
N GLN A 11 -5.61 5.89 -6.96
CA GLN A 11 -6.00 6.08 -5.56
C GLN A 11 -4.82 5.80 -4.60
N TRP A 12 -3.66 5.45 -5.17
CA TRP A 12 -2.41 5.34 -4.43
C TRP A 12 -1.73 6.71 -4.35
N GLU A 13 -1.28 7.03 -3.14
CA GLU A 13 -0.56 8.25 -2.82
C GLU A 13 0.83 7.92 -2.26
N ILE A 14 1.83 8.75 -2.54
CA ILE A 14 3.13 8.67 -1.87
C ILE A 14 2.91 9.04 -0.41
N ALA A 15 3.11 8.09 0.51
CA ALA A 15 2.74 8.28 1.91
C ALA A 15 3.65 9.30 2.64
N THR A 16 4.93 9.32 2.30
CA THR A 16 5.95 10.18 2.93
C THR A 16 6.22 11.41 2.08
N VAL A 17 5.42 12.47 2.24
CA VAL A 17 5.64 13.74 1.52
C VAL A 17 6.47 14.76 2.30
N SER A 18 6.50 14.68 3.63
CA SER A 18 7.28 15.60 4.47
C SER A 18 8.75 15.22 4.48
N PRO A 19 9.68 16.14 4.18
CA PRO A 19 11.10 15.85 4.33
C PRO A 19 11.45 15.61 5.81
N PRO A 20 12.50 14.84 6.13
CA PRO A 20 12.89 14.52 7.50
C PRO A 20 13.17 15.74 8.39
N ASP A 21 13.78 16.79 7.84
CA ASP A 21 14.02 18.06 8.54
C ASP A 21 12.79 18.98 8.61
N GLN A 22 11.70 18.59 7.93
CA GLN A 22 10.43 19.31 7.83
C GLN A 22 10.55 20.71 7.22
N ARG A 23 11.65 21.02 6.52
CA ARG A 23 11.86 22.35 5.92
C ARG A 23 11.62 22.33 4.42
N ARG A 24 10.96 23.37 3.92
CA ARG A 24 10.91 23.73 2.50
C ARG A 24 11.59 25.07 2.31
N GLU A 25 11.67 25.50 1.05
CA GLU A 25 12.31 26.76 0.65
C GLU A 25 11.77 27.97 1.43
N THR A 26 10.44 28.03 1.64
CA THR A 26 9.77 29.21 2.21
C THR A 26 8.87 28.93 3.41
N TYR A 27 8.72 27.67 3.83
CA TYR A 27 7.85 27.27 4.94
C TYR A 27 8.31 25.94 5.56
N ASP A 28 7.81 25.63 6.76
CA ASP A 28 7.99 24.32 7.39
C ASP A 28 6.76 23.45 7.13
N GLU A 29 6.97 22.15 6.87
CA GLU A 29 5.96 21.22 6.34
C GLU A 29 4.93 20.78 7.40
N LEU A 30 4.12 21.73 7.88
CA LEU A 30 3.09 21.50 8.89
C LEU A 30 2.07 20.45 8.45
N ASP A 31 1.50 20.59 7.25
CA ASP A 31 0.43 19.72 6.79
C ASP A 31 0.95 18.33 6.42
N GLY A 32 2.10 18.26 5.74
CA GLY A 32 2.72 16.98 5.37
C GLY A 32 3.12 16.15 6.59
N ARG A 33 3.71 16.78 7.62
CA ARG A 33 4.06 16.07 8.86
C ARG A 33 2.81 15.71 9.67
N ALA A 34 1.78 16.56 9.68
CA ALA A 34 0.54 16.27 10.37
C ALA A 34 -0.19 15.07 9.74
N ALA A 35 -0.21 14.98 8.41
CA ALA A 35 -0.75 13.84 7.69
C ALA A 35 0.05 12.56 7.99
N TRP A 36 1.36 12.57 7.75
CA TRP A 36 2.21 11.37 7.93
C TRP A 36 2.24 10.89 9.39
N PHE A 37 2.49 11.78 10.36
CA PHE A 37 2.64 11.38 11.76
C PHE A 37 1.30 11.09 12.47
N TYR A 38 0.17 11.33 11.80
CA TYR A 38 -1.12 10.87 12.29
C TYR A 38 -1.31 9.37 12.08
N GLU A 39 -0.69 8.79 11.05
CA GLU A 39 -0.87 7.40 10.66
C GLU A 39 0.40 6.54 10.69
N ALA A 40 1.56 7.17 10.84
CA ALA A 40 2.85 6.51 10.92
C ALA A 40 3.75 7.13 11.98
N VAL A 41 4.85 6.44 12.29
CA VAL A 41 5.91 6.91 13.17
C VAL A 41 7.25 6.86 12.44
N THR A 42 8.19 7.71 12.85
CA THR A 42 9.50 7.93 12.21
C THR A 42 9.44 8.58 10.83
N ASN A 43 10.50 9.24 10.40
CA ASN A 43 10.61 9.82 9.06
C ASN A 43 12.08 9.92 8.63
N ASP A 44 12.63 8.81 8.16
CA ASP A 44 14.02 8.70 7.72
C ASP A 44 14.15 8.98 6.21
N PRO A 45 15.24 9.59 5.72
CA PRO A 45 15.48 9.73 4.28
C PRO A 45 15.32 8.43 3.47
N ALA A 46 15.62 7.28 4.09
CA ALA A 46 15.45 5.96 3.48
C ALA A 46 13.97 5.58 3.22
N LEU A 47 12.99 6.28 3.80
CA LEU A 47 11.57 6.09 3.48
C LEU A 47 11.11 6.86 2.24
N MET A 48 12.00 7.67 1.67
CA MET A 48 11.75 8.57 0.54
C MET A 48 12.79 8.33 -0.56
N SER A 49 13.13 7.05 -0.82
CA SER A 49 14.20 6.70 -1.77
C SER A 49 14.04 7.42 -3.10
N THR A 50 15.14 7.96 -3.62
CA THR A 50 15.25 8.52 -4.98
C THR A 50 16.25 7.73 -5.83
N THR A 51 16.83 6.66 -5.28
CA THR A 51 17.92 5.90 -5.90
C THR A 51 17.47 4.48 -6.20
N PRO A 52 17.46 4.04 -7.48
CA PRO A 52 17.14 2.67 -7.84
C PRO A 52 17.98 1.63 -7.08
N GLY A 53 17.29 0.62 -6.55
CA GLY A 53 17.88 -0.50 -5.81
C GLY A 53 18.25 -0.17 -4.36
N LYS A 54 17.84 0.99 -3.82
CA LYS A 54 18.14 1.38 -2.44
C LYS A 54 16.89 1.75 -1.66
N ASP A 55 16.98 1.52 -0.35
CA ASP A 55 16.04 2.01 0.65
C ASP A 55 14.60 1.55 0.39
N GLN A 56 13.58 2.34 0.75
CA GLN A 56 12.18 1.95 0.62
C GLN A 56 11.30 3.10 0.15
N ILE A 57 10.14 2.75 -0.43
CA ILE A 57 9.07 3.71 -0.77
C ILE A 57 7.72 3.10 -0.45
N TYR A 58 6.85 3.90 0.17
CA TYR A 58 5.52 3.49 0.62
C TYR A 58 4.44 4.21 -0.18
N LEU A 59 3.49 3.45 -0.71
CA LEU A 59 2.26 3.96 -1.29
C LEU A 59 1.09 3.70 -0.32
N GLY A 60 0.30 4.72 -0.02
CA GLY A 60 -0.94 4.63 0.77
C GLY A 60 -2.17 4.57 -0.12
N ALA A 61 -3.13 3.72 0.22
CA ALA A 61 -4.47 3.71 -0.41
C ALA A 61 -5.56 3.64 0.65
N TYR A 62 -6.52 4.55 0.54
CA TYR A 62 -7.68 4.67 1.45
C TYR A 62 -9.01 4.38 0.75
N LYS A 63 -8.99 4.34 -0.58
CA LYS A 63 -10.16 4.22 -1.44
C LYS A 63 -9.95 3.12 -2.48
N ASP A 64 -11.07 2.54 -2.92
CA ASP A 64 -11.11 1.66 -4.07
C ASP A 64 -11.09 2.44 -5.39
N ALA A 65 -11.01 1.72 -6.52
CA ALA A 65 -10.93 2.27 -7.87
C ALA A 65 -12.10 3.20 -8.24
N ASP A 66 -13.26 3.05 -7.59
CA ASP A 66 -14.45 3.89 -7.80
C ASP A 66 -14.44 5.14 -6.88
N GLY A 67 -13.41 5.30 -6.05
CA GLY A 67 -13.24 6.41 -5.12
C GLY A 67 -14.00 6.24 -3.80
N ALA A 68 -14.57 5.06 -3.53
CA ALA A 68 -15.24 4.77 -2.27
C ALA A 68 -14.23 4.33 -1.21
N TRP A 69 -14.48 4.66 0.07
CA TRP A 69 -13.63 4.24 1.17
C TRP A 69 -13.59 2.71 1.30
N LEU A 70 -12.43 2.19 1.71
CA LEU A 70 -12.22 0.77 1.94
C LEU A 70 -12.92 0.32 3.24
N ASP A 71 -14.01 -0.44 3.08
CA ASP A 71 -14.90 -0.91 4.15
C ASP A 71 -14.69 -2.40 4.41
N GLY A 72 -14.40 -2.79 5.65
CA GLY A 72 -14.17 -4.19 6.02
C GLY A 72 -15.38 -5.11 5.88
N ALA A 73 -16.58 -4.59 5.60
CA ALA A 73 -17.74 -5.40 5.24
C ALA A 73 -17.77 -5.85 3.77
N GLN A 74 -16.94 -5.25 2.91
CA GLN A 74 -16.88 -5.54 1.47
C GLN A 74 -15.69 -6.45 1.14
N ASN A 75 -15.74 -7.03 -0.05
CA ASN A 75 -14.65 -7.82 -0.61
C ASN A 75 -13.91 -7.00 -1.67
N TYR A 76 -12.59 -7.05 -1.65
CA TYR A 76 -11.71 -6.35 -2.56
C TYR A 76 -10.62 -7.25 -3.11
N ILE A 77 -10.02 -6.81 -4.21
CA ILE A 77 -8.87 -7.44 -4.85
C ILE A 77 -7.85 -6.35 -5.22
N LEU A 78 -6.58 -6.62 -4.95
CA LEU A 78 -5.45 -5.88 -5.49
C LEU A 78 -4.68 -6.82 -6.40
N ARG A 79 -4.68 -6.55 -7.71
CA ARG A 79 -3.79 -7.22 -8.64
C ARG A 79 -2.43 -6.55 -8.60
N VAL A 80 -1.42 -7.25 -8.11
CA VAL A 80 -0.01 -6.83 -8.19
C VAL A 80 0.57 -7.38 -9.50
N PRO A 81 0.87 -6.52 -10.49
CA PRO A 81 1.41 -7.00 -11.77
C PRO A 81 2.73 -7.74 -11.58
N ALA A 82 3.03 -8.62 -12.54
CA ALA A 82 4.30 -9.32 -12.57
C ALA A 82 5.49 -8.34 -12.55
N ASN A 83 6.65 -8.83 -12.12
CA ASN A 83 7.90 -8.06 -12.10
C ASN A 83 7.79 -6.75 -11.30
N ALA A 84 7.05 -6.76 -10.18
CA ALA A 84 6.98 -5.64 -9.27
C ALA A 84 8.39 -5.10 -8.95
N PRO A 85 8.63 -3.78 -9.10
CA PRO A 85 9.97 -3.20 -9.09
C PRO A 85 10.50 -3.04 -7.66
N ALA A 86 10.73 -4.14 -6.95
CA ALA A 86 11.30 -4.18 -5.61
C ALA A 86 12.38 -5.26 -5.56
N ALA A 87 13.65 -4.84 -5.58
CA ALA A 87 14.78 -5.78 -5.68
C ALA A 87 14.88 -6.71 -4.47
N THR A 88 14.41 -6.28 -3.30
CA THR A 88 14.43 -7.14 -2.11
C THR A 88 13.11 -7.91 -1.95
N PHE A 89 11.99 -7.20 -1.88
CA PHE A 89 10.62 -7.75 -1.82
C PHE A 89 9.60 -6.61 -1.85
N TRP A 90 8.34 -6.94 -2.07
CA TRP A 90 7.23 -6.03 -1.80
C TRP A 90 6.29 -6.63 -0.74
N SER A 91 5.51 -5.77 -0.11
CA SER A 91 4.44 -6.18 0.81
C SER A 91 3.27 -5.22 0.75
N VAL A 92 2.07 -5.75 0.97
CA VAL A 92 0.88 -4.95 1.26
C VAL A 92 0.40 -5.27 2.67
N THR A 93 0.15 -4.24 3.46
CA THR A 93 -0.31 -4.36 4.85
C THR A 93 -1.54 -3.48 5.04
N ILE A 94 -2.54 -3.96 5.77
CA ILE A 94 -3.75 -3.19 6.07
C ILE A 94 -3.85 -2.81 7.54
N TYR A 95 -4.39 -1.62 7.76
CA TYR A 95 -4.46 -0.95 9.06
C TYR A 95 -5.90 -0.55 9.35
N ASP A 96 -6.27 -0.58 10.63
CA ASP A 96 -7.56 -0.06 11.09
C ASP A 96 -7.53 1.47 11.02
N VAL A 97 -8.49 2.09 10.33
CA VAL A 97 -8.55 3.55 10.21
C VAL A 97 -8.67 4.21 11.58
N SER A 98 -9.35 3.62 12.57
CA SER A 98 -9.54 4.28 13.87
C SER A 98 -8.26 4.38 14.69
N THR A 99 -7.43 3.34 14.69
CA THR A 99 -6.24 3.25 15.54
C THR A 99 -4.93 3.48 14.78
N ARG A 100 -4.95 3.35 13.45
CA ARG A 100 -3.77 3.32 12.57
C ARG A 100 -2.77 2.20 12.93
N ALA A 101 -3.22 1.23 13.72
CA ALA A 101 -2.49 0.00 13.98
C ALA A 101 -2.88 -1.07 12.96
N LEU A 102 -2.10 -2.15 12.89
CA LEU A 102 -2.43 -3.34 12.11
C LEU A 102 -3.87 -3.77 12.40
N ILE A 103 -4.62 -4.14 11.36
CA ILE A 103 -5.98 -4.59 11.57
C ILE A 103 -5.97 -5.85 12.46
N ALA A 104 -6.70 -5.78 13.58
CA ALA A 104 -6.82 -6.92 14.48
C ALA A 104 -7.94 -7.85 13.98
N ASN A 105 -7.59 -9.08 13.62
CA ASN A 105 -8.53 -10.14 13.26
C ASN A 105 -8.15 -11.47 13.92
N LYS A 106 -9.06 -12.45 13.85
CA LYS A 106 -8.92 -13.75 14.53
C LYS A 106 -7.75 -14.58 13.98
N GLN A 107 -7.37 -14.36 12.73
CA GLN A 107 -6.30 -15.07 12.05
C GLN A 107 -4.92 -14.46 12.36
N GLN A 108 -4.87 -13.27 12.96
CA GLN A 108 -3.64 -12.51 13.20
C GLN A 108 -2.84 -12.24 11.92
N ILE A 109 -3.55 -12.00 10.81
CA ILE A 109 -2.96 -11.70 9.49
C ILE A 109 -3.31 -10.27 9.12
N ALA A 110 -2.32 -9.40 8.93
CA ALA A 110 -2.55 -8.03 8.46
C ALA A 110 -1.85 -7.72 7.14
N ASP A 111 -1.05 -8.65 6.62
CA ASP A 111 -0.22 -8.41 5.45
C ASP A 111 -0.09 -9.63 4.53
N LYS A 112 0.39 -9.35 3.31
CA LYS A 112 0.99 -10.32 2.38
C LYS A 112 2.27 -9.75 1.81
N SER A 113 3.27 -10.60 1.68
CA SER A 113 4.60 -10.25 1.20
C SER A 113 5.01 -11.17 0.06
N SER A 114 5.76 -10.65 -0.91
CA SER A 114 6.33 -11.44 -2.00
C SER A 114 7.33 -12.49 -1.55
N ARG A 115 7.68 -12.51 -0.26
CA ARG A 115 8.50 -13.54 0.40
C ARG A 115 7.69 -14.75 0.90
N MET A 116 6.36 -14.64 0.91
CA MET A 116 5.47 -15.72 1.28
C MET A 116 5.17 -16.60 0.06
N ASP A 117 4.67 -17.81 0.31
CA ASP A 117 4.21 -18.74 -0.73
C ASP A 117 2.86 -18.29 -1.30
N LEU A 118 2.87 -17.19 -2.05
CA LEU A 118 1.70 -16.64 -2.71
C LEU A 118 1.40 -17.40 -4.01
N ILE A 119 0.12 -17.59 -4.27
CA ILE A 119 -0.39 -18.15 -5.52
C ILE A 119 -0.21 -17.10 -6.61
N LYS A 120 0.53 -17.47 -7.66
CA LYS A 120 0.80 -16.63 -8.83
C LYS A 120 -0.13 -17.01 -9.97
N ASN A 121 -0.55 -16.00 -10.72
CA ASN A 121 -1.26 -16.19 -11.96
C ASN A 121 -0.31 -16.63 -13.09
N VAL A 122 -0.89 -17.09 -14.20
CA VAL A 122 -0.13 -17.54 -15.38
C VAL A 122 0.80 -16.45 -15.92
N ASP A 123 0.38 -15.18 -15.86
CA ASP A 123 1.19 -14.04 -16.31
C ASP A 123 2.25 -13.59 -15.27
N GLY A 124 2.36 -14.28 -14.13
CA GLY A 124 3.31 -13.99 -13.06
C GLY A 124 2.87 -12.91 -12.07
N SER A 125 1.70 -12.31 -12.26
CA SER A 125 1.09 -11.41 -11.29
C SER A 125 0.59 -12.17 -10.05
N VAL A 126 0.21 -11.41 -9.02
CA VAL A 126 -0.37 -11.93 -7.78
C VAL A 126 -1.62 -11.15 -7.45
N ASP A 127 -2.74 -11.84 -7.24
CA ASP A 127 -3.97 -11.22 -6.75
C ASP A 127 -4.03 -11.35 -5.23
N ILE A 128 -4.13 -10.23 -4.53
CA ILE A 128 -4.31 -10.17 -3.07
C ILE A 128 -5.78 -9.87 -2.79
N TYR A 129 -6.41 -10.71 -1.98
CA TYR A 129 -7.81 -10.58 -1.62
C TYR A 129 -7.96 -9.97 -0.24
N PHE A 130 -8.97 -9.12 -0.08
CA PHE A 130 -9.36 -8.52 1.19
C PHE A 130 -10.84 -8.81 1.40
N GLY A 131 -11.23 -9.29 2.57
CA GLY A 131 -12.61 -9.64 2.84
C GLY A 131 -12.78 -10.40 4.15
N THR A 132 -14.02 -10.60 4.58
CA THR A 132 -14.29 -11.35 5.83
C THR A 132 -14.02 -12.85 5.69
N GLU A 133 -13.98 -13.35 4.45
CA GLU A 133 -13.72 -14.74 4.11
C GLU A 133 -12.75 -14.81 2.93
N ALA A 134 -11.89 -15.83 2.94
CA ALA A 134 -11.02 -16.11 1.80
C ALA A 134 -11.85 -16.63 0.61
N PRO A 135 -11.60 -16.19 -0.62
CA PRO A 135 -12.06 -16.93 -1.79
C PRO A 135 -11.46 -18.34 -1.77
N LYS A 136 -12.26 -19.32 -2.19
CA LYS A 136 -11.88 -20.73 -2.17
C LYS A 136 -10.56 -20.96 -2.93
N GLY A 137 -9.57 -21.53 -2.26
CA GLY A 137 -8.26 -21.83 -2.86
C GLY A 137 -7.33 -20.61 -2.96
N MET A 138 -7.71 -19.46 -2.40
CA MET A 138 -6.90 -18.24 -2.37
C MET A 138 -6.55 -17.82 -0.92
N GLU A 139 -6.60 -18.75 0.03
CA GLU A 139 -6.31 -18.51 1.45
C GLU A 139 -4.87 -17.98 1.64
N ALA A 140 -3.94 -18.45 0.81
CA ALA A 140 -2.55 -17.98 0.80
C ALA A 140 -2.42 -16.49 0.42
N ASN A 141 -3.35 -15.95 -0.39
CA ASN A 141 -3.33 -14.59 -0.90
C ASN A 141 -4.33 -13.66 -0.20
N TRP A 142 -4.97 -14.12 0.86
CA TRP A 142 -6.06 -13.38 1.51
C TRP A 142 -5.62 -12.68 2.80
N ILE A 143 -6.06 -11.44 2.97
CA ILE A 143 -5.93 -10.65 4.19
C ILE A 143 -7.34 -10.44 4.78
N PRO A 144 -7.63 -10.94 5.99
CA PRO A 144 -8.94 -10.79 6.61
C PRO A 144 -9.26 -9.35 6.96
N THR A 145 -10.41 -8.87 6.49
CA THR A 145 -11.01 -7.61 6.94
C THR A 145 -12.05 -7.87 8.04
N VAL A 146 -12.49 -6.80 8.71
CA VAL A 146 -13.41 -6.88 9.84
C VAL A 146 -14.64 -6.02 9.56
N ARG A 147 -15.82 -6.65 9.54
CA ARG A 147 -17.10 -5.96 9.38
C ARG A 147 -17.26 -4.85 10.43
N GLY A 148 -17.67 -3.66 9.99
CA GLY A 148 -17.83 -2.49 10.85
C GLY A 148 -16.54 -1.70 11.08
N LYS A 149 -15.42 -2.08 10.45
CA LYS A 149 -14.16 -1.32 10.47
C LYS A 149 -13.79 -0.86 9.06
N ALA A 150 -13.49 0.42 8.91
CA ALA A 150 -12.78 0.92 7.74
C ALA A 150 -11.30 0.60 7.86
N TRP A 151 -10.63 0.43 6.73
CA TRP A 151 -9.21 0.11 6.68
C TRP A 151 -8.50 0.92 5.60
N PHE A 152 -7.17 0.95 5.66
CA PHE A 152 -6.32 1.51 4.60
C PHE A 152 -5.10 0.62 4.41
N ALA A 153 -4.44 0.75 3.26
CA ALA A 153 -3.30 -0.08 2.90
C ALA A 153 -2.02 0.75 2.77
N TYR A 154 -0.91 0.16 3.19
CA TYR A 154 0.40 0.52 2.66
C TYR A 154 0.96 -0.57 1.77
N PHE A 155 1.31 -0.21 0.54
CA PHE A 155 2.14 -1.01 -0.34
C PHE A 155 3.58 -0.53 -0.23
N ARG A 156 4.50 -1.42 0.15
CA ARG A 156 5.91 -1.10 0.36
C ARG A 156 6.76 -1.77 -0.70
N PHE A 157 7.61 -0.96 -1.34
CA PHE A 157 8.70 -1.44 -2.18
C PHE A 157 10.00 -1.40 -1.38
N TYR A 158 10.66 -2.54 -1.23
CA TYR A 158 11.98 -2.63 -0.62
C TYR A 158 13.04 -2.72 -1.72
N SER A 159 13.96 -1.76 -1.70
CA SER A 159 14.95 -1.51 -2.76
C SER A 159 14.27 -1.31 -4.13
N PRO A 160 13.39 -0.30 -4.27
CA PRO A 160 12.64 -0.06 -5.50
C PRO A 160 13.57 0.09 -6.71
N THR A 161 13.26 -0.55 -7.83
CA THR A 161 14.09 -0.48 -9.04
C THR A 161 13.57 0.57 -10.02
N LYS A 162 14.33 0.85 -11.09
CA LYS A 162 14.04 1.88 -12.09
C LYS A 162 12.57 1.94 -12.56
N PRO A 163 11.87 0.81 -12.81
CA PRO A 163 10.48 0.84 -13.28
C PRO A 163 9.49 1.51 -12.33
N TYR A 164 9.79 1.56 -11.03
CA TYR A 164 9.00 2.34 -10.07
C TYR A 164 9.11 3.84 -10.35
N PHE A 165 10.33 4.33 -10.59
CA PHE A 165 10.64 5.75 -10.70
C PHE A 165 10.21 6.35 -12.02
N ASP A 166 10.41 5.63 -13.13
CA ASP A 166 10.03 6.09 -14.47
C ASP A 166 8.56 5.78 -14.83
N ARG A 167 7.81 5.19 -13.90
CA ARG A 167 6.40 4.81 -14.05
C ARG A 167 6.13 3.82 -15.20
N SER A 168 7.14 3.09 -15.67
CA SER A 168 6.93 1.99 -16.63
C SER A 168 6.24 0.77 -16.01
N TRP A 169 6.28 0.66 -14.68
CA TRP A 169 5.45 -0.25 -13.90
C TRP A 169 4.55 0.57 -12.97
N VAL A 170 3.26 0.25 -12.95
CA VAL A 170 2.25 0.96 -12.15
C VAL A 170 1.47 -0.04 -11.31
N LEU A 171 1.29 0.26 -10.03
CA LEU A 171 0.40 -0.50 -9.15
C LEU A 171 -1.07 -0.13 -9.47
N PRO A 172 -1.91 -1.09 -9.90
CA PRO A 172 -3.33 -0.87 -10.10
C PRO A 172 -4.05 -0.49 -8.79
N ASN A 173 -5.18 0.19 -8.91
CA ASN A 173 -6.02 0.51 -7.76
C ASN A 173 -6.59 -0.77 -7.12
N ILE A 174 -6.94 -0.69 -5.83
CA ILE A 174 -7.72 -1.73 -5.17
C ILE A 174 -9.14 -1.70 -5.76
N GLU A 175 -9.66 -2.83 -6.20
CA GLU A 175 -10.98 -2.94 -6.81
C GLU A 175 -11.93 -3.73 -5.92
N LYS A 176 -13.24 -3.48 -6.00
CA LYS A 176 -14.21 -4.40 -5.40
C LYS A 176 -14.12 -5.75 -6.09
N ALA A 177 -14.01 -6.81 -5.30
CA ALA A 177 -14.06 -8.16 -5.82
C ALA A 177 -15.49 -8.43 -6.31
N ARG A 178 -15.63 -8.75 -7.60
CA ARG A 178 -16.91 -9.18 -8.15
C ARG A 178 -17.28 -10.53 -7.53
N ARG A 179 -18.54 -10.68 -7.14
CA ARG A 179 -19.07 -11.93 -6.59
C ARG A 179 -19.07 -13.04 -7.63
#